data_AF-A0AAE3EEG7-F1
#
_entry.id   AF-A0AAE3EEG7-F1
#
_cell.length_a   1.000
_cell.length_b   1.000
_cell.length_c   1.000
_cell.angle_alpha   90.00
_cell.angle_beta   90.00
_cell.angle_gamma   90.00
#
_symmetry.space_group_name_H-M   'P 1'
#
loop_
_entity.id
_entity.type
_entity.pdbx_description
1 polymer ?
#
loop_
_entity_poly.entity_id
_entity_poly.type
_entity_poly.pdbx_seq_one_letter_code
_entity_poly.pdbx_strand_id
1 'polypeptide(L)'
;MNLGYVFEDIAKQFLIKSKLFKFTKIGKWWYKDKEIDLVAYNENTKDIYFIECKYSDNINAKEVLEDLKEKSEYINLDIKNKYYIIFAKSFKERIKENNLHLFDLKDLENIIYRI
;
A
#
# COMPACT_ATOMS: atom_id res chain seq x y z
N MET A 1 -17.70 9.74 10.81
CA MET A 1 -16.40 9.05 10.75
C MET A 1 -16.25 8.47 9.36
N ASN A 2 -15.21 8.84 8.61
CA ASN A 2 -14.98 8.28 7.28
C ASN A 2 -14.20 6.96 7.46
N LEU A 3 -14.86 5.84 7.16
CA LEU A 3 -14.27 4.50 7.32
C LEU A 3 -13.03 4.29 6.44
N GLY A 4 -12.92 5.00 5.31
CA GLY A 4 -11.73 4.97 4.46
C GLY A 4 -10.48 5.48 5.19
N TYR A 5 -10.56 6.64 5.85
CA TYR A 5 -9.44 7.20 6.61
C TYR A 5 -9.06 6.34 7.82
N VAL A 6 -10.04 5.71 8.47
CA VAL A 6 -9.76 4.77 9.56
C VAL A 6 -9.02 3.54 9.03
N PHE A 7 -9.42 3.02 7.88
CA PHE A 7 -8.77 1.87 7.26
C PHE A 7 -7.35 2.18 6.80
N GLU A 8 -7.11 3.37 6.25
CA GLU A 8 -5.76 3.85 5.92
C GLU A 8 -4.85 3.93 7.16
N ASP A 9 -5.35 4.46 8.28
CA ASP A 9 -4.58 4.51 9.53
C ASP A 9 -4.25 3.10 10.06
N ILE A 10 -5.20 2.16 9.98
CA ILE A 10 -4.97 0.75 10.32
C ILE A 10 -3.87 0.15 9.43
N ALA A 11 -3.93 0.37 8.12
CA ALA A 11 -2.92 -0.10 7.17
C ALA A 11 -1.54 0.49 7.49
N LYS A 12 -1.47 1.79 7.78
CA LYS A 12 -0.23 2.46 8.22
C LYS A 12 0.34 1.84 9.49
N GLN A 13 -0.49 1.64 10.51
CA GLN A 13 -0.05 1.00 11.77
C GLN A 13 0.43 -0.42 11.55
N PHE A 14 -0.26 -1.19 10.70
CA PHE A 14 0.15 -2.54 10.31
C PHE A 14 1.54 -2.55 9.65
N LEU A 15 1.80 -1.66 8.69
CA LEU A 15 3.09 -1.55 8.02
C LEU A 15 4.22 -1.22 9.02
N ILE A 16 3.97 -0.32 9.97
CA ILE A 16 4.94 0.08 11.00
C ILE A 16 5.22 -1.07 11.98
N LYS A 17 4.17 -1.73 12.49
CA LYS A 17 4.29 -2.73 13.56
C LYS A 17 4.79 -4.08 13.05
N SER A 18 4.38 -4.50 11.87
CA SER A 18 4.73 -5.82 11.32
C SER A 18 6.21 -5.96 10.98
N LYS A 19 6.91 -4.84 10.72
CA LYS A 19 8.33 -4.80 10.28
C LYS A 19 8.63 -5.67 9.04
N LEU A 20 7.59 -6.08 8.31
CA LEU A 20 7.71 -6.85 7.07
C LEU A 20 8.34 -6.02 5.95
N PHE A 21 8.18 -4.70 6.03
CA PHE A 21 8.67 -3.72 5.07
C PHE A 21 9.64 -2.76 5.76
N LYS A 22 10.75 -2.44 5.11
CA LYS A 22 11.80 -1.59 5.69
C LYS A 22 11.76 -0.21 5.07
N PHE A 23 11.32 0.78 5.82
CA PHE A 23 11.27 2.18 5.39
C PHE A 23 11.73 3.11 6.52
N THR A 24 12.21 4.30 6.18
CA THR A 24 12.60 5.36 7.14
C THR A 24 11.50 6.41 7.29
N LYS A 25 10.66 6.58 6.26
CA LYS A 25 9.56 7.56 6.23
C LYS A 25 8.30 6.91 5.68
N ILE A 26 7.13 7.31 6.18
CA ILE A 26 5.82 6.93 5.65
C ILE A 26 4.82 8.08 5.83
N GLY A 27 4.07 8.40 4.78
CA GLY A 27 3.05 9.45 4.82
C GLY A 27 2.21 9.48 3.55
N LYS A 28 1.19 10.35 3.55
CA LYS A 28 0.39 10.62 2.35
C LYS A 28 1.24 11.28 1.27
N TRP A 29 0.87 11.09 0.02
CA TRP A 29 1.47 11.80 -1.09
C TRP A 29 0.42 12.34 -2.05
N TRP A 30 0.59 13.59 -2.46
CA TRP A 30 -0.24 14.24 -3.45
C TRP A 30 0.61 15.04 -4.45
N TYR A 31 0.18 15.07 -5.70
CA TYR A 31 0.72 15.96 -6.72
C TYR A 31 -0.38 16.32 -7.72
N LYS A 32 -0.74 17.61 -7.76
CA LYS A 32 -1.89 18.12 -8.54
C LYS A 32 -3.18 17.37 -8.17
N ASP A 33 -3.73 16.63 -9.12
CA ASP A 33 -4.94 15.81 -9.05
C ASP A 33 -4.68 14.37 -8.58
N LYS A 34 -3.43 13.98 -8.36
CA LYS A 34 -3.02 12.61 -8.06
C LYS A 34 -2.77 12.45 -6.57
N GLU A 35 -3.33 11.39 -6.01
CA GLU A 35 -3.15 10.97 -4.63
C GLU A 35 -2.71 9.51 -4.60
N ILE A 36 -1.74 9.23 -3.73
CA ILE A 36 -1.41 7.88 -3.26
C ILE A 36 -1.63 7.91 -1.75
N ASP A 37 -2.50 7.03 -1.26
CA ASP A 37 -2.95 7.04 0.15
C ASP A 37 -1.76 7.04 1.11
N LEU A 38 -0.79 6.15 0.89
CA LEU A 38 0.47 6.14 1.63
C LEU A 38 1.65 5.84 0.71
N VAL A 39 2.77 6.51 0.98
CA VAL A 39 4.07 6.23 0.38
C VAL A 39 5.06 6.00 1.51
N ALA A 40 5.71 4.83 1.49
CA ALA A 40 6.77 4.51 2.44
C ALA A 40 8.11 4.44 1.69
N TYR A 41 9.09 5.21 2.14
CA TYR A 41 10.40 5.32 1.47
C TYR A 41 11.53 5.02 2.45
N ASN A 42 12.54 4.31 1.96
CA ASN A 42 13.77 4.05 2.69
C ASN A 42 14.91 4.89 2.11
N GLU A 43 15.32 5.93 2.83
CA GLU A 43 16.38 6.83 2.37
C GLU A 43 17.75 6.16 2.23
N ASN A 44 17.99 5.05 2.94
CA ASN A 44 19.26 4.34 2.91
C ASN A 44 19.33 3.36 1.72
N THR A 45 18.26 2.61 1.46
CA THR A 45 18.24 1.59 0.40
C THR A 45 17.65 2.09 -0.92
N LYS A 46 16.92 3.21 -0.87
CA LYS A 46 16.13 3.79 -1.97
C LYS A 46 14.97 2.91 -2.43
N ASP A 47 14.52 2.01 -1.56
CA ASP A 47 13.29 1.24 -1.78
C ASP A 47 12.07 2.11 -1.48
N ILE A 48 11.05 2.01 -2.33
CA ILE A 48 9.79 2.73 -2.15
C ILE A 48 8.61 1.77 -2.26
N TYR A 49 7.64 1.94 -1.37
CA TYR A 49 6.39 1.22 -1.34
C TYR A 49 5.27 2.24 -1.61
N PHE A 50 4.50 2.01 -2.67
CA PHE A 50 3.28 2.73 -2.96
C PHE A 50 2.10 1.92 -2.45
N ILE A 51 1.22 2.56 -1.68
CA ILE A 51 0.15 1.86 -0.98
C ILE A 51 -1.19 2.52 -1.28
N GLU A 52 -2.16 1.69 -1.64
CA GLU A 52 -3.57 2.07 -1.82
C GLU A 52 -4.46 1.27 -0.86
N CYS A 53 -5.44 1.93 -0.24
CA CYS A 53 -6.36 1.38 0.75
C CYS A 53 -7.80 1.51 0.27
N LYS A 54 -8.44 0.38 -0.09
CA LYS A 54 -9.84 0.33 -0.50
C LYS A 54 -10.70 -0.33 0.58
N TYR A 55 -11.44 0.46 1.36
CA TYR A 55 -12.42 -0.09 2.32
C TYR A 55 -13.71 -0.59 1.63
N SER A 56 -13.55 -1.55 0.71
CA SER A 56 -14.63 -2.14 -0.08
C SER A 56 -14.35 -3.62 -0.34
N ASP A 57 -15.42 -4.37 -0.60
CA ASP A 57 -15.38 -5.80 -0.93
C ASP A 57 -15.22 -6.03 -2.43
N ASN A 58 -14.73 -7.21 -2.82
CA ASN A 58 -14.57 -7.65 -4.21
C ASN A 58 -13.75 -6.69 -5.09
N ILE A 59 -12.67 -6.12 -4.55
CA ILE A 59 -11.79 -5.21 -5.28
C ILE A 59 -11.10 -5.92 -6.44
N ASN A 60 -11.07 -5.27 -7.61
CA ASN A 60 -10.26 -5.67 -8.75
C ASN A 60 -8.82 -5.21 -8.54
N ALA A 61 -7.95 -6.10 -8.04
CA ALA A 61 -6.57 -5.77 -7.72
C ALA A 61 -5.76 -5.28 -8.94
N LYS A 62 -6.09 -5.76 -10.14
CA LYS A 62 -5.37 -5.40 -11.37
C LYS A 62 -5.58 -3.93 -11.72
N GLU A 63 -6.83 -3.47 -11.70
CA GLU A 63 -7.19 -2.08 -11.99
C GLU A 63 -6.57 -1.11 -10.98
N VAL A 64 -6.63 -1.46 -9.68
CA VAL A 64 -6.00 -0.65 -8.62
C VAL A 64 -4.48 -0.60 -8.80
N LEU A 65 -3.84 -1.71 -9.19
CA LEU A 65 -2.41 -1.74 -9.44
C LEU A 65 -2.00 -0.89 -10.64
N GLU A 66 -2.77 -0.92 -11.72
CA GLU A 66 -2.52 -0.12 -12.93
C GLU A 66 -2.59 1.39 -12.61
N ASP A 67 -3.62 1.83 -11.89
CA ASP A 67 -3.75 3.22 -11.40
C ASP A 67 -2.60 3.62 -10.47
N LEU A 68 -2.24 2.75 -9.52
CA LEU A 68 -1.16 3.00 -8.58
C LEU A 68 0.21 3.09 -9.27
N LYS A 69 0.46 2.25 -10.27
CA LYS A 69 1.66 2.31 -11.14
C LYS A 69 1.70 3.65 -11.87
N GLU A 70 0.61 4.07 -12.52
CA GLU A 70 0.54 5.35 -13.23
C GLU A 70 0.86 6.53 -12.31
N LYS A 71 0.21 6.61 -11.15
CA LYS A 71 0.44 7.68 -10.16
C LYS A 71 1.88 7.71 -9.67
N SER A 72 2.50 6.54 -9.50
CA SER A 72 3.87 6.43 -8.99
C SER A 72 4.93 7.04 -9.91
N GLU A 73 4.65 7.17 -11.21
CA GLU A 73 5.57 7.79 -12.18
C GLU A 73 5.76 9.30 -11.97
N TYR A 74 4.87 9.93 -11.20
CA TYR A 74 4.95 11.35 -10.86
C TYR A 74 5.80 11.63 -9.62
N ILE A 75 6.31 10.60 -8.95
CA ILE A 75 7.18 10.76 -7.79
C ILE A 75 8.62 11.01 -8.26
N ASN A 76 9.09 12.22 -7.98
CA ASN A 76 10.46 12.63 -8.27
C ASN A 76 11.39 12.37 -7.07
N LEU A 77 11.72 11.10 -6.86
CA LEU A 77 12.70 10.64 -5.86
C LEU A 77 13.74 9.74 -6.53
N ASP A 78 14.92 9.64 -5.94
CA ASP A 78 15.92 8.65 -6.33
C ASP A 78 15.47 7.27 -5.84
N ILE A 79 14.96 6.44 -6.75
CA ILE A 79 14.33 5.16 -6.45
C ILE A 79 15.14 4.02 -7.06
N LYS A 80 15.50 3.05 -6.23
CA LYS A 80 16.17 1.81 -6.67
C LYS A 80 15.16 0.71 -6.99
N ASN A 81 14.19 0.48 -6.10
CA ASN A 81 13.17 -0.55 -6.28
C ASN A 81 11.78 0.00 -5.94
N LYS A 82 10.80 -0.31 -6.79
CA LYS A 82 9.38 0.04 -6.60
C LYS A 82 8.59 -1.20 -6.16
N TYR A 83 7.83 -1.06 -5.08
CA TYR A 83 6.90 -2.06 -4.57
C TYR A 83 5.50 -1.48 -4.47
N TYR A 84 4.51 -2.34 -4.61
CA TYR A 84 3.09 -1.99 -4.58
C TYR A 84 2.39 -2.79 -3.50
N ILE A 85 1.57 -2.11 -2.70
CA ILE A 85 0.80 -2.73 -1.63
C ILE A 85 -0.65 -2.27 -1.76
N ILE A 86 -1.59 -3.22 -1.80
CA ILE A 86 -3.01 -2.90 -1.86
C ILE A 86 -3.69 -3.53 -0.66
N PHE A 87 -4.39 -2.70 0.11
CA PHE A 87 -5.28 -3.14 1.18
C PHE A 87 -6.73 -3.11 0.69
N ALA A 88 -7.48 -4.17 0.94
CA ALA A 88 -8.91 -4.25 0.62
C ALA A 88 -9.70 -4.92 1.74
N LYS A 89 -11.04 -4.83 1.74
CA LYS A 89 -11.82 -5.75 2.60
C LYS A 89 -11.76 -7.18 2.06
N SER A 90 -11.87 -7.30 0.74
CA SER A 90 -11.68 -8.54 -0.01
C SER A 90 -11.32 -8.23 -1.47
N PHE A 91 -10.62 -9.16 -2.13
CA PHE A 91 -10.31 -9.09 -3.55
C PHE A 91 -11.22 -10.03 -4.34
N LYS A 92 -11.67 -9.59 -5.52
CA LYS A 92 -12.42 -10.44 -6.46
C LYS A 92 -11.55 -11.57 -6.99
N GLU A 93 -10.32 -11.23 -7.33
CA GLU A 93 -9.28 -12.15 -7.77
C GLU A 93 -7.92 -11.63 -7.24
N ARG A 94 -7.06 -12.56 -6.83
CA ARG A 94 -5.69 -12.24 -6.43
C ARG A 94 -4.76 -12.44 -7.61
N ILE A 95 -4.11 -11.36 -8.02
CA ILE A 95 -3.01 -11.39 -8.98
C ILE A 95 -1.68 -11.57 -8.26
N LYS A 96 -0.65 -12.00 -9.00
CA LYS A 96 0.70 -12.18 -8.48
C LYS A 96 1.71 -11.46 -9.37
N GLU A 97 2.48 -10.57 -8.77
CA GLU A 97 3.68 -9.96 -9.34
C GLU A 97 4.78 -9.97 -8.27
N ASN A 98 6.05 -9.96 -8.68
CA ASN A 98 7.19 -10.11 -7.75
C ASN A 98 7.29 -8.98 -6.71
N ASN A 99 6.79 -7.78 -7.05
CA ASN A 99 6.86 -6.59 -6.22
C ASN A 99 5.47 -6.13 -5.72
N LEU A 100 4.48 -7.02 -5.75
CA LEU A 100 3.11 -6.74 -5.32
C LEU A 100 2.75 -7.51 -4.05
N HIS A 101 2.15 -6.80 -3.10
CA HIS A 101 1.55 -7.38 -1.89
C HIS A 101 0.07 -7.02 -1.83
N LEU A 102 -0.78 -8.03 -1.64
CA LEU A 102 -2.23 -7.86 -1.49
C LEU A 102 -2.62 -8.30 -0.08
N PHE A 103 -3.20 -7.39 0.69
CA PHE A 103 -3.69 -7.65 2.04
C PHE A 103 -5.21 -7.45 2.11
N ASP A 104 -5.94 -8.50 2.45
CA ASP A 104 -7.35 -8.39 2.83
C ASP A 104 -7.53 -8.56 4.35
N LEU A 105 -8.76 -8.44 4.84
CA LEU A 105 -9.04 -8.56 6.27
C LEU A 105 -8.61 -9.91 6.86
N LYS A 106 -8.67 -11.00 6.08
CA LYS A 106 -8.23 -12.33 6.55
C LYS A 106 -6.72 -12.38 6.70
N ASP A 107 -5.97 -11.75 5.79
CA ASP A 107 -4.51 -11.66 5.94
C ASP A 107 -4.12 -10.85 7.17
N LEU A 108 -4.77 -9.70 7.37
CA LEU A 108 -4.51 -8.83 8.51
C LEU A 108 -4.77 -9.56 9.82
N GLU A 109 -5.90 -10.25 9.93
CA GLU A 109 -6.26 -11.08 11.08
C GLU A 109 -5.19 -12.15 11.36
N ASN A 110 -4.81 -12.91 10.33
CA ASN A 110 -3.80 -13.96 10.45
C ASN A 110 -2.43 -13.43 10.88
N ILE A 111 -2.04 -12.25 10.42
CA ILE A 111 -0.74 -11.67 10.76
C ILE A 111 -0.76 -11.11 12.18
N ILE A 112 -1.85 -10.47 12.60
CA ILE A 112 -2.01 -9.94 13.96
C ILE A 112 -1.93 -11.07 14.99
N TYR A 113 -2.50 -12.25 14.73
CA TYR A 113 -2.41 -13.39 15.65
C TYR A 113 -1.04 -14.11 15.63
N ARG A 114 -0.11 -13.70 14.78
CA ARG A 114 1.23 -14.30 14.63
C ARG A 114 2.36 -13.44 15.16
N ILE A 115 2.07 -12.19 15.54
CA ILE A 115 3.02 -11.21 16.11
C ILE A 115 2.67 -10.92 17.56
#